data_AF-A0A2T7BV29-F1
#
_entry.id   AF-A0A2T7BV29-F1
#
_cell.length_a   1.000
_cell.length_b   1.000
_cell.length_c   1.000
_cell.angle_alpha   90.00
_cell.angle_beta   90.00
_cell.angle_gamma   90.00
#
_symmetry.space_group_name_H-M   'P 1'
#
loop_
_entity.id
_entity.type
_entity.pdbx_description
1 polymer ?
#
loop_
_entity_poly.entity_id
_entity_poly.type
_entity_poly.pdbx_seq_one_letter_code
_entity_poly.pdbx_strand_id
1 'polypeptide(L)'
;MKKFLIASFATLSITAAGVGASANINSADAAETTQQSTDAVYQEFIEAGGTPELWEKVVLPESGGDPNAVNELGYKGLGQTKEDWGTGSVETQTKGMINYAEERYGSIDAAIDFREANGWW
;
A
#
# COMPACT_ATOMS: atom_id res chain seq x y z
N MET A 1 -18.45 -10.18 14.72
CA MET A 1 -18.29 -11.04 13.52
C MET A 1 -18.56 -10.18 12.29
N LYS A 2 -17.50 -9.61 11.68
CA LYS A 2 -17.63 -8.82 10.45
C LYS A 2 -17.86 -9.80 9.28
N LYS A 3 -18.91 -9.55 8.50
CA LYS A 3 -19.40 -10.39 7.42
C LYS A 3 -18.53 -10.18 6.18
N PHE A 4 -17.90 -11.23 5.68
CA PHE A 4 -17.23 -11.22 4.38
C PHE A 4 -18.30 -11.24 3.27
N LEU A 5 -18.32 -10.18 2.45
CA LEU A 5 -19.13 -10.13 1.23
C LEU A 5 -18.34 -10.82 0.12
N ILE A 6 -18.80 -12.00 -0.28
CA ILE A 6 -18.32 -12.70 -1.48
C ILE A 6 -19.01 -12.05 -2.68
N ALA A 7 -18.26 -11.29 -3.48
CA ALA A 7 -18.75 -10.77 -4.76
C ALA A 7 -18.79 -11.90 -5.80
N SER A 8 -19.99 -12.23 -6.25
CA SER A 8 -20.25 -13.16 -7.36
C SER A 8 -20.01 -12.43 -8.68
N PHE A 9 -19.00 -12.83 -9.45
CA PHE A 9 -18.80 -12.31 -10.80
C PHE A 9 -19.60 -13.12 -11.81
N ALA A 10 -20.46 -12.44 -12.56
CA ALA A 10 -21.23 -13.02 -13.65
C ALA A 10 -20.30 -13.41 -14.82
N THR A 11 -20.42 -14.66 -15.28
CA THR A 11 -19.67 -15.18 -16.43
C THR A 11 -20.28 -14.65 -17.74
N LEU A 12 -19.52 -13.88 -18.52
CA LEU A 12 -19.85 -13.60 -19.92
C LEU A 12 -19.24 -14.67 -20.82
N SER A 13 -20.09 -15.42 -21.52
CA SER A 13 -19.68 -16.35 -22.58
C SER A 13 -19.47 -15.59 -23.89
N ILE A 14 -18.22 -15.50 -24.36
CA ILE A 14 -17.89 -14.97 -25.69
C ILE A 14 -17.71 -16.14 -26.66
N THR A 15 -18.60 -16.24 -27.66
CA THR A 15 -18.47 -17.16 -28.79
C THR A 15 -17.58 -16.55 -29.89
N ALA A 16 -16.63 -17.36 -30.36
CA ALA A 16 -15.50 -17.02 -31.22
C ALA A 16 -15.84 -16.75 -32.70
N ALA A 17 -15.09 -15.82 -33.33
CA ALA A 17 -14.64 -15.93 -34.72
C ALA A 17 -13.52 -14.89 -35.01
N GLY A 18 -12.32 -15.37 -35.37
CA GLY A 18 -11.36 -14.59 -36.15
C GLY A 18 -10.01 -14.24 -35.48
N VAL A 19 -9.00 -15.06 -35.77
CA VAL A 19 -7.57 -14.70 -35.97
C VAL A 19 -6.87 -13.90 -34.85
N GLY A 20 -6.05 -14.60 -34.07
CA GLY A 20 -5.03 -14.00 -33.21
C GLY A 20 -4.51 -15.00 -32.19
N ALA A 21 -3.25 -15.42 -32.34
CA ALA A 21 -2.60 -16.37 -31.46
C ALA A 21 -2.52 -15.88 -30.01
N SER A 22 -2.94 -16.77 -29.10
CA SER A 22 -2.43 -17.05 -27.75
C SER A 22 -1.96 -15.87 -26.87
N ALA A 23 -2.80 -15.52 -25.90
CA ALA A 23 -2.37 -15.18 -24.54
C ALA A 23 -3.39 -15.72 -23.52
N ASN A 24 -3.26 -17.01 -23.17
CA ASN A 24 -3.45 -17.44 -21.78
C ASN A 24 -2.21 -16.87 -21.02
N ILE A 25 -2.18 -16.36 -19.79
CA ILE A 25 -2.80 -16.88 -18.56
C ILE A 25 -2.79 -15.90 -17.33
N ASN A 26 -2.50 -14.60 -17.34
CA ASN A 26 -1.94 -13.99 -16.09
C ASN A 26 -2.88 -13.09 -15.25
N SER A 27 -3.88 -13.65 -14.54
CA SER A 27 -4.58 -12.92 -13.46
C SER A 27 -4.38 -13.48 -12.04
N ALA A 28 -3.90 -14.72 -11.89
CA ALA A 28 -3.47 -15.24 -10.59
C ALA A 28 -2.04 -14.80 -10.23
N ASP A 29 -1.17 -14.72 -11.23
CA ASP A 29 0.26 -14.42 -11.11
C ASP A 29 0.55 -12.97 -10.67
N ALA A 30 -0.27 -12.02 -11.11
CA ALA A 30 -0.12 -10.61 -10.76
C ALA A 30 -0.51 -10.33 -9.29
N ALA A 31 -1.57 -10.95 -8.78
CA ALA A 31 -1.97 -10.82 -7.39
C ALA A 31 -0.93 -11.46 -6.44
N GLU A 32 -0.42 -12.63 -6.80
CA GLU A 32 0.64 -13.33 -6.04
C GLU A 32 1.96 -12.53 -6.03
N THR A 33 2.36 -11.96 -7.17
CA THR A 33 3.56 -11.10 -7.26
C THR A 33 3.41 -9.79 -6.48
N THR A 34 2.22 -9.18 -6.50
CA THR A 34 1.96 -7.93 -5.76
C THR A 34 1.97 -8.18 -4.26
N GLN A 35 1.34 -9.28 -3.80
CA GLN A 35 1.37 -9.69 -2.40
C GLN A 35 2.78 -10.03 -1.91
N GLN A 36 3.57 -10.78 -2.69
CA GLN A 36 4.96 -11.10 -2.36
C GLN A 36 5.85 -9.85 -2.29
N SER A 37 5.57 -8.85 -3.13
CA SER A 37 6.29 -7.57 -3.11
C SER A 37 5.93 -6.75 -1.87
N THR A 38 4.64 -6.70 -1.50
CA THR A 38 4.18 -6.06 -0.26
C THR A 38 4.75 -6.73 0.98
N ASP A 39 4.86 -8.07 1.01
CA ASP A 39 5.46 -8.79 2.15
C ASP A 39 6.95 -8.45 2.33
N ALA A 40 7.71 -8.34 1.24
CA ALA A 40 9.12 -7.93 1.31
C ALA A 40 9.26 -6.48 1.81
N VAL A 41 8.44 -5.56 1.31
CA VAL A 41 8.41 -4.17 1.78
C VAL A 41 8.01 -4.09 3.26
N TYR A 42 7.03 -4.90 3.69
CA TYR A 42 6.63 -4.97 5.09
C TYR A 42 7.78 -5.42 5.98
N GLN A 43 8.55 -6.45 5.60
CA GLN A 43 9.72 -6.88 6.38
C GLN A 43 10.75 -5.76 6.50
N GLU A 44 11.12 -5.10 5.39
CA GLU A 44 12.08 -3.98 5.42
C GLU A 44 11.55 -2.82 6.27
N PHE A 45 10.24 -2.54 6.23
CA PHE A 45 9.59 -1.53 7.06
C PHE A 45 9.70 -1.85 8.55
N ILE A 46 9.45 -3.10 8.96
CA ILE A 46 9.59 -3.52 10.37
C ILE A 46 11.06 -3.47 10.80
N GLU A 47 11.99 -3.93 9.96
CA GLU A 47 13.43 -3.88 10.23
C GLU A 47 13.95 -2.45 10.38
N ALA A 48 13.38 -1.49 9.64
CA ALA A 48 13.70 -0.07 9.72
C ALA A 48 13.09 0.63 10.96
N GLY A 49 12.38 -0.10 11.82
CA GLY A 49 11.79 0.41 13.06
C GLY A 49 10.31 0.81 12.94
N GLY A 50 9.68 0.56 11.80
CA GLY A 50 8.24 0.71 11.64
C GLY A 50 7.47 -0.28 12.52
N THR A 51 6.25 0.08 12.92
CA THR A 51 5.38 -0.80 13.73
C THR A 51 4.33 -1.48 12.86
N PRO A 52 3.87 -2.69 13.20
CA PRO A 52 2.77 -3.33 12.49
C PRO A 52 1.51 -2.47 12.43
N GLU A 53 1.22 -1.71 13.49
CA GLU A 53 0.08 -0.81 13.53
C GLU A 53 0.25 0.40 12.58
N LEU A 54 1.43 1.02 12.52
CA LEU A 54 1.69 2.09 11.56
C LEU A 54 1.57 1.57 10.12
N TRP A 55 2.01 0.34 9.86
CA TRP A 55 1.85 -0.31 8.57
C TRP A 55 0.37 -0.52 8.21
N GLU A 56 -0.38 -1.20 9.08
CA GLU A 56 -1.78 -1.54 8.81
C GLU A 56 -2.69 -0.33 8.74
N LYS A 57 -2.43 0.68 9.57
CA LYS A 57 -3.32 1.83 9.74
C LYS A 57 -2.97 2.99 8.82
N VAL A 58 -1.71 3.16 8.46
CA VAL A 58 -1.25 4.27 7.60
C VAL A 58 -0.72 3.75 6.28
N VAL A 59 0.34 2.92 6.27
CA VAL A 59 1.00 2.55 5.00
C VAL A 59 0.06 1.84 4.02
N LEU A 60 -0.64 0.79 4.48
CA LEU A 60 -1.55 0.05 3.60
C LEU A 60 -2.69 0.92 3.06
N PRO A 61 -3.35 1.77 3.88
CA PRO A 61 -4.38 2.65 3.33
C PRO A 61 -3.88 3.81 2.47
N GLU A 62 -2.68 4.35 2.72
CA GLU A 62 -2.13 5.48 1.95
C GLU A 62 -1.53 5.01 0.61
N SER A 63 -0.72 3.94 0.60
CA SER A 63 0.02 3.52 -0.59
C SER A 63 -0.22 2.06 -1.02
N GLY A 64 -1.00 1.28 -0.26
CA GLY A 64 -1.09 -0.16 -0.46
C GLY A 64 0.21 -0.92 -0.14
N GLY A 65 1.16 -0.27 0.54
CA GLY A 65 2.50 -0.83 0.75
C GLY A 65 3.44 -0.68 -0.44
N ASP A 66 3.11 0.15 -1.43
CA ASP A 66 4.01 0.46 -2.55
C ASP A 66 4.94 1.65 -2.20
N PRO A 67 6.26 1.43 -2.05
CA PRO A 67 7.21 2.52 -1.77
C PRO A 67 7.43 3.45 -2.97
N ASN A 68 6.92 3.11 -4.15
CA ASN A 68 6.98 3.93 -5.35
C ASN A 68 5.61 4.53 -5.71
N ALA A 69 4.61 4.41 -4.85
CA ALA A 69 3.28 4.97 -5.09
C ALA A 69 3.38 6.47 -5.37
N VAL A 70 2.73 6.94 -6.44
CA VAL A 70 2.60 8.36 -6.78
C VAL A 70 1.16 8.66 -7.14
N ASN A 71 0.53 9.62 -6.46
CA ASN A 71 -0.82 10.06 -6.81
C ASN A 71 -0.81 11.26 -7.76
N GLU A 72 -1.97 11.57 -8.33
CA GLU A 72 -2.16 12.68 -9.28
C GLU A 72 -1.85 14.07 -8.69
N LEU A 73 -1.86 14.20 -7.36
CA LEU A 73 -1.55 15.42 -6.63
C LEU A 73 -0.05 15.56 -6.28
N GLY A 74 0.76 14.57 -6.68
CA GLY A 74 2.21 14.53 -6.53
C GLY A 74 2.71 14.04 -5.16
N TYR A 75 1.86 13.44 -4.34
CA TYR A 75 2.29 12.75 -3.11
C TYR A 75 2.91 11.40 -3.45
N LYS A 76 3.90 10.99 -2.66
CA LYS A 76 4.79 9.87 -2.99
C LYS A 76 5.05 8.94 -1.82
N GLY A 77 5.39 7.69 -2.15
CA GLY A 77 5.91 6.70 -1.23
C GLY A 77 4.90 6.14 -0.24
N LEU A 78 5.41 5.41 0.75
CA LEU A 78 4.64 4.67 1.75
C LEU A 78 3.67 5.55 2.55
N GLY A 79 4.10 6.75 2.90
CA GLY A 79 3.28 7.70 3.65
C GLY A 79 2.51 8.70 2.80
N GLN A 80 2.50 8.56 1.46
CA GLN A 80 1.92 9.53 0.52
C GLN A 80 2.20 10.98 0.94
N THR A 81 3.47 11.38 0.92
CA THR A 81 3.93 12.69 1.38
C THR A 81 4.53 13.55 0.25
N LYS A 82 4.70 14.84 0.52
CA LYS A 82 5.52 15.77 -0.31
C LYS A 82 6.88 16.07 0.31
N GLU A 83 7.15 15.55 1.49
CA GLU A 83 8.45 15.65 2.14
C GLU A 83 9.51 14.85 1.35
N ASP A 84 10.77 15.27 1.45
CA ASP A 84 11.88 14.65 0.70
C ASP A 84 12.05 13.16 1.01
N TRP A 85 11.69 12.74 2.23
CA TRP A 85 11.73 11.34 2.66
C TRP A 85 10.68 10.46 1.98
N GLY A 86 9.71 11.01 1.23
CA GLY A 86 8.69 10.25 0.49
C GLY A 86 9.22 9.52 -0.75
N THR A 87 10.53 9.52 -0.97
CA THR A 87 11.20 8.79 -2.06
C THR A 87 12.47 8.12 -1.53
N GLY A 88 12.99 7.12 -2.26
CA GLY A 88 14.18 6.35 -1.86
C GLY A 88 13.82 4.97 -1.31
N SER A 89 14.72 4.39 -0.50
CA SER A 89 14.52 3.05 0.09
C SER A 89 13.34 3.01 1.07
N VAL A 90 12.82 1.82 1.35
CA VAL A 90 11.80 1.62 2.39
C VAL A 90 12.33 2.08 3.74
N GLU A 91 13.61 1.82 4.04
CA GLU A 91 14.25 2.34 5.26
C GLU A 91 14.19 3.87 5.37
N THR A 92 14.50 4.60 4.28
CA THR A 92 14.44 6.07 4.26
C THR A 92 13.03 6.56 4.52
N GLN A 93 12.06 5.98 3.82
CA GLN A 93 10.65 6.34 3.95
C GLN A 93 10.13 6.03 5.35
N THR A 94 10.49 4.87 5.92
CA THR A 94 10.08 4.45 7.27
C THR A 94 10.60 5.40 8.34
N LYS A 95 11.89 5.75 8.29
CA LYS A 95 12.49 6.72 9.24
C LYS A 95 11.86 8.11 9.09
N GLY A 96 11.58 8.52 7.85
CA GLY A 96 10.86 9.75 7.57
C GLY A 96 9.46 9.76 8.19
N MET A 97 8.70 8.66 8.04
CA MET A 97 7.39 8.51 8.65
C MET A 97 7.45 8.57 10.18
N ILE A 98 8.38 7.86 10.81
CA ILE A 98 8.53 7.86 12.28
C ILE A 98 8.84 9.26 12.79
N ASN A 99 9.83 9.94 12.20
CA ASN A 99 10.19 11.30 12.60
C ASN A 99 9.02 12.27 12.38
N TYR A 100 8.32 12.17 11.25
CA TYR A 100 7.15 12.99 10.97
C TYR A 100 6.02 12.73 11.98
N ALA A 101 5.82 11.49 12.39
CA ALA A 101 4.85 11.14 13.43
C ALA A 101 5.18 11.81 14.77
N GLU A 102 6.44 11.73 15.18
CA GLU A 102 6.94 12.36 16.41
C GLU A 102 6.86 13.89 16.36
N GLU A 103 7.30 14.51 15.26
CA GLU A 103 7.35 15.97 15.15
C GLU A 103 5.96 16.61 15.01
N ARG A 104 5.07 16.00 14.22
CA ARG A 104 3.75 16.57 13.91
C ARG A 104 2.67 16.16 14.89
N TYR A 105 2.65 14.91 15.32
CA TYR A 105 1.60 14.34 16.14
C TYR A 105 2.06 14.07 17.59
N GLY A 106 3.37 14.14 17.86
CA GLY A 106 3.96 13.88 19.18
C GLY A 106 4.25 12.40 19.46
N SER A 107 3.71 11.48 18.65
CA SER A 107 3.98 10.03 18.73
C SER A 107 3.39 9.31 17.51
N ILE A 108 3.84 8.07 17.28
CA ILE A 108 3.23 7.17 16.28
C ILE A 108 1.74 6.91 16.59
N ASP A 109 1.41 6.63 17.85
CA ASP A 109 0.03 6.36 18.27
C ASP A 109 -0.91 7.54 17.96
N ALA A 110 -0.47 8.76 18.27
CA ALA A 110 -1.25 9.96 17.97
C ALA A 110 -1.41 10.20 16.45
N ALA A 111 -0.41 9.83 15.64
CA ALA A 111 -0.50 9.91 14.19
C ALA A 111 -1.53 8.90 13.62
N ILE A 112 -1.53 7.68 14.17
CA ILE A 112 -2.51 6.64 13.82
C ILE A 112 -3.92 7.09 14.20
N ASP A 113 -4.13 7.57 15.43
CA ASP A 113 -5.42 8.10 15.89
C ASP A 113 -5.93 9.23 14.98
N PHE A 114 -5.03 10.15 14.61
CA PHE A 114 -5.34 11.23 13.71
C PHE A 114 -5.81 10.71 12.34
N ARG A 115 -5.06 9.76 11.76
CA ARG A 115 -5.37 9.22 10.44
C ARG A 115 -6.66 8.40 10.44
N GLU A 116 -6.93 7.63 11.48
CA GLU A 116 -8.20 6.91 11.62
C GLU A 116 -9.39 7.87 11.77
N ALA A 117 -9.22 9.00 12.45
CA ALA A 117 -10.26 10.01 12.62
C ALA A 117 -10.50 10.86 11.36
N ASN A 118 -9.47 11.13 10.56
CA ASN A 118 -9.53 12.10 9.47
C ASN A 118 -9.47 11.48 8.07
N GLY A 119 -9.01 10.24 7.94
CA GLY A 119 -8.82 9.56 6.66
C GLY A 119 -7.62 10.06 5.84
N TRP A 120 -6.71 10.82 6.46
CA TRP A 120 -5.45 11.28 5.88
C TRP A 120 -4.37 11.36 6.95
N TRP A 121 -3.12 11.32 6.52
CA TRP A 121 -1.90 11.34 7.35
C TRP A 121 -1.03 12.58 7.06
#